data_AF-A0A2P9JZF3-F1
#
_entry.id   AF-A0A2P9JZF3-F1
#
_cell.length_a   1.000
_cell.length_b   1.000
_cell.length_c   1.000
_cell.angle_alpha   90.00
_cell.angle_beta   90.00
_cell.angle_gamma   90.00
#
_symmetry.space_group_name_H-M   'P 1'
#
loop_
_entity.id
_entity.type
_entity.pdbx_description
1 polymer ?
#
loop_
_entity_poly.entity_id
_entity_poly.type
_entity_poly.pdbx_seq_one_letter_code
_entity_poly.pdbx_strand_id
1 'polypeptide(L)'
;MSLNLVVFVGFCLAVIQALSIPYRDISADSLRKIGESCLDEVHLDPTVVSQVLKTGILSQEDKYKKFLVCSYKKQGYLSHDGKRFNYETLDGMLKFLHYTSEELKQLDHCESIRASEPSELVYENLKCILEGLKKIDRMREMRKIEEELENNMIDTGDEVVVD
;
A
#
# COMPACT_ATOMS: atom_id res chain seq x y z
N MET A 1 -4.39 16.84 34.82
CA MET A 1 -3.82 15.51 35.17
C MET A 1 -4.19 14.57 34.04
N SER A 2 -3.54 14.53 32.87
CA SER A 2 -2.12 14.71 32.55
C SER A 2 -1.24 13.65 33.22
N LEU A 3 -1.44 12.37 32.89
CA LEU A 3 -0.44 11.33 33.18
C LEU A 3 -0.49 10.07 32.28
N ASN A 4 -1.59 9.81 31.55
CA ASN A 4 -1.69 8.60 30.71
C ASN A 4 -1.24 8.78 29.25
N LEU A 5 -1.17 10.02 28.75
CA LEU A 5 -0.82 10.30 27.34
C LEU A 5 0.69 10.22 27.06
N VAL A 6 1.55 10.43 28.07
CA VAL A 6 3.02 10.44 27.90
C VAL A 6 3.62 9.03 27.92
N VAL A 7 2.98 8.08 28.61
CA VAL A 7 3.47 6.69 28.72
C VAL A 7 3.21 5.89 27.44
N PHE A 8 2.10 6.15 26.73
CA PHE A 8 1.81 5.51 25.44
C PHE A 8 2.72 5.99 24.29
N VAL A 9 3.19 7.25 24.35
CA VAL A 9 4.11 7.81 23.35
C VAL A 9 5.55 7.35 23.60
N GLY A 10 5.94 7.11 24.86
CA GLY A 10 7.29 6.68 25.22
C GLY A 10 7.60 5.19 24.99
N PHE A 11 6.62 4.29 25.14
CA PHE A 11 6.87 2.85 25.10
C PHE A 11 6.84 2.23 23.69
N CYS A 12 6.13 2.86 22.74
CA CYS A 12 6.18 2.43 21.33
C CYS A 12 7.51 2.76 20.64
N LEU A 13 8.29 3.73 21.15
CA LEU A 13 9.55 4.15 20.56
C LEU A 13 10.76 3.28 20.93
N ALA A 14 10.65 2.40 21.93
CA ALA A 14 11.81 1.67 22.48
C ALA A 14 11.97 0.22 21.98
N VAL A 15 10.95 -0.39 21.36
CA VAL A 15 11.03 -1.79 20.88
C VAL A 15 11.42 -1.90 19.40
N ILE A 16 11.39 -0.81 18.65
CA ILE A 16 11.68 -0.82 17.20
C ILE A 16 13.21 -0.82 16.91
N GLN A 17 14.07 -0.62 17.91
CA GLN A 17 15.51 -0.45 17.69
C GLN A 17 16.35 -1.74 17.59
N ALA A 18 15.76 -2.94 17.65
CA ALA A 18 16.56 -4.17 17.81
C ALA A 18 16.46 -5.22 16.68
N LEU A 19 15.68 -5.00 15.61
CA LEU A 19 15.59 -5.98 14.51
C LEU A 19 15.74 -5.29 13.15
N SER A 20 16.98 -5.31 12.66
CA SER A 20 17.40 -5.49 11.27
C SER A 20 16.31 -5.33 10.18
N ILE A 21 16.14 -4.11 9.68
CA ILE A 21 16.12 -3.65 8.27
C ILE A 21 15.68 -2.17 8.32
N PRO A 22 16.43 -1.21 7.75
CA PRO A 22 16.01 0.19 7.74
C PRO A 22 14.88 0.35 6.72
N TYR A 23 13.65 0.06 7.12
CA TYR A 23 12.51 0.60 6.39
C TYR A 23 12.59 2.12 6.56
N ARG A 24 12.91 2.83 5.47
CA ARG A 24 12.92 4.29 5.47
C ARG A 24 11.47 4.72 5.71
N ASP A 25 11.18 5.29 6.87
CA ASP A 25 9.98 6.10 7.07
C ASP A 25 10.03 7.27 6.08
N ILE A 26 9.56 7.05 4.84
CA ILE A 26 9.44 8.12 3.86
C ILE A 26 8.29 9.00 4.34
N SER A 27 8.63 10.14 4.93
CA SER A 27 7.65 11.11 5.38
C SER A 27 6.78 11.62 4.22
N ALA A 28 5.57 12.08 4.52
CA ALA A 28 4.68 12.69 3.53
C ALA A 28 5.38 13.83 2.76
N ASP A 29 6.21 14.63 3.44
CA ASP A 29 7.03 15.68 2.81
C ASP A 29 8.06 15.11 1.83
N SER A 30 8.66 13.98 2.15
CA SER A 30 9.63 13.31 1.27
C SER A 30 8.94 12.76 0.03
N LEU A 31 7.76 12.14 0.17
CA LEU A 31 6.94 11.70 -0.97
C LEU A 31 6.54 12.86 -1.87
N ARG A 32 6.11 13.98 -1.28
CA ARG A 32 5.78 15.20 -2.03
C ARG A 32 6.97 15.72 -2.83
N LYS A 33 8.14 15.85 -2.21
CA LYS A 33 9.38 16.30 -2.89
C LYS A 33 9.81 15.34 -4.00
N ILE A 34 9.68 14.04 -3.80
CA ILE A 34 9.93 13.03 -4.84
C ILE A 34 8.99 13.27 -6.02
N GLY A 35 7.68 13.40 -5.76
CA GLY A 35 6.66 13.65 -6.76
C GLY A 35 6.92 14.92 -7.57
N GLU A 36 7.15 16.05 -6.89
CA GLU A 36 7.51 17.33 -7.51
C GLU A 36 8.75 17.17 -8.42
N SER A 37 9.84 16.58 -7.90
CA SER A 37 11.06 16.39 -8.69
C SER A 37 10.86 15.50 -9.93
N CYS A 38 10.01 14.49 -9.84
CA CYS A 38 9.75 13.59 -10.96
C CYS A 38 8.82 14.20 -12.01
N LEU A 39 7.86 15.04 -11.60
CA LEU A 39 7.03 15.80 -12.54
C LEU A 39 7.92 16.71 -13.40
N ASP A 40 8.87 17.39 -12.77
CA ASP A 40 9.83 18.25 -13.44
C ASP A 40 10.76 17.46 -14.37
N GLU A 41 11.31 16.32 -13.89
CA GLU A 41 12.26 15.48 -14.65
C GLU A 41 11.66 14.92 -15.94
N VAL A 42 10.37 14.56 -15.94
CA VAL A 42 9.70 13.95 -17.10
C VAL A 42 8.79 14.93 -17.86
N HIS A 43 8.73 16.19 -17.41
CA HIS A 43 7.86 17.23 -17.94
C HIS A 43 6.40 16.77 -18.10
N LEU A 44 5.87 16.15 -17.03
CA LEU A 44 4.50 15.67 -16.95
C LEU A 44 3.60 16.75 -16.33
N ASP A 45 2.42 16.95 -16.92
CA ASP A 45 1.41 17.84 -16.35
C ASP A 45 0.91 17.27 -15.00
N PRO A 46 1.00 18.01 -13.88
CA PRO A 46 0.53 17.56 -12.57
C PRO A 46 -0.94 17.14 -12.53
N THR A 47 -1.76 17.65 -13.45
CA THR A 47 -3.18 17.29 -13.56
C THR A 47 -3.39 15.81 -13.90
N VAL A 48 -2.48 15.18 -14.65
CA VAL A 48 -2.53 13.74 -14.97
C VAL A 48 -2.42 12.92 -13.70
N VAL A 49 -1.43 13.22 -12.84
CA VAL A 49 -1.28 12.52 -11.55
C VAL A 49 -2.47 12.78 -10.63
N SER A 50 -2.98 14.02 -10.58
CA SER A 50 -4.18 14.36 -9.82
C SER A 50 -5.40 13.55 -10.27
N GLN A 51 -5.60 13.38 -11.57
CA GLN A 51 -6.70 12.60 -12.12
C GLN A 51 -6.58 11.12 -11.76
N VAL A 52 -5.38 10.54 -11.85
CA VAL A 52 -5.14 9.16 -11.42
C VAL A 52 -5.46 8.97 -9.94
N LEU A 53 -5.00 9.89 -9.08
CA LEU A 53 -5.27 9.82 -7.63
C LEU A 53 -6.76 9.94 -7.30
N LYS A 54 -7.51 10.78 -8.03
CA LYS A 54 -8.94 10.99 -7.82
C LYS A 54 -9.80 9.82 -8.32
N THR A 55 -9.43 9.24 -9.45
CA THR A 55 -10.26 8.23 -10.13
C THR A 55 -9.83 6.80 -9.83
N GLY A 56 -8.58 6.60 -9.39
CA GLY A 56 -7.97 5.28 -9.29
C GLY A 56 -7.72 4.60 -10.64
N ILE A 57 -7.86 5.32 -11.76
CA ILE A 57 -7.63 4.83 -13.12
C ILE A 57 -6.24 5.29 -13.57
N LEU A 58 -5.35 4.35 -13.91
CA LEU A 58 -3.99 4.65 -14.34
C LEU A 58 -3.98 5.27 -15.75
N SER A 59 -3.22 6.36 -15.93
CA SER A 59 -2.99 6.93 -17.27
C SER A 59 -2.09 6.00 -18.10
N GLN A 60 -2.36 5.89 -19.40
CA GLN A 60 -1.49 5.13 -20.32
C GLN A 60 -0.41 5.99 -20.98
N GLU A 61 -0.37 7.29 -20.68
CA GLU A 61 0.61 8.21 -21.25
C GLU A 61 2.05 7.80 -20.92
N ASP A 62 2.93 7.85 -21.92
CA ASP A 62 4.36 7.51 -21.76
C ASP A 62 5.03 8.34 -20.68
N LYS A 63 4.68 9.63 -20.56
CA LYS A 63 5.20 10.52 -19.52
C LYS A 63 4.77 10.09 -18.12
N TYR A 64 3.54 9.59 -17.96
CA TYR A 64 3.07 9.04 -16.70
C TYR A 64 3.83 7.77 -16.32
N LYS A 65 4.06 6.84 -17.27
CA LYS A 65 4.89 5.65 -17.00
C LYS A 65 6.33 6.02 -16.62
N LYS A 66 6.93 7.02 -17.27
CA LYS A 66 8.26 7.56 -16.90
C LYS A 66 8.26 8.20 -15.51
N PHE A 67 7.21 8.93 -15.16
CA PHE A 67 7.01 9.47 -13.81
C PHE A 67 6.98 8.35 -12.75
N LEU A 68 6.30 7.24 -13.04
CA LEU A 68 6.31 6.07 -12.15
C LEU A 68 7.71 5.49 -11.98
N VAL A 69 8.48 5.33 -13.06
CA VAL A 69 9.88 4.87 -12.98
C VAL A 69 10.72 5.78 -12.11
N CYS A 70 10.66 7.10 -12.33
CA CYS A 70 11.39 8.08 -11.54
C CYS A 70 11.04 7.98 -10.05
N SER A 71 9.74 8.01 -9.73
CA SER A 71 9.26 8.00 -8.36
C SER A 71 9.60 6.68 -7.66
N TYR A 72 9.51 5.54 -8.34
CA TYR A 72 9.76 4.21 -7.75
C TYR A 72 11.25 3.97 -7.52
N LYS A 73 12.13 4.48 -8.38
CA LYS A 73 13.57 4.46 -8.13
C LYS A 73 13.93 5.28 -6.89
N LYS A 74 13.37 6.49 -6.74
CA LYS A 74 13.67 7.37 -5.59
C LYS A 74 13.09 6.83 -4.27
N GLN A 75 11.97 6.12 -4.32
CA GLN A 75 11.37 5.45 -3.15
C GLN A 75 12.05 4.11 -2.81
N GLY A 76 12.76 3.50 -3.76
CA GLY A 76 13.44 2.21 -3.56
C GLY A 76 12.63 0.98 -3.98
N TYR A 77 11.45 1.17 -4.59
CA TYR A 77 10.62 0.10 -5.14
C TYR A 77 11.13 -0.43 -6.48
N LEU A 78 11.95 0.34 -7.20
CA LEU A 78 12.59 -0.11 -8.44
C LEU A 78 14.10 0.01 -8.30
N SER A 79 14.83 -1.02 -8.74
CA SER A 79 16.29 -0.98 -8.80
C SER A 79 16.79 0.19 -9.65
N HIS A 80 18.00 0.67 -9.37
CA HIS A 80 18.55 1.84 -10.06
C HIS A 80 18.68 1.63 -11.58
N ASP A 81 18.96 0.39 -12.01
CA ASP A 81 19.01 0.00 -13.42
C ASP A 81 17.62 -0.19 -14.06
N GLY A 82 16.54 -0.13 -13.28
CA GLY A 82 15.16 -0.26 -13.74
C GLY A 82 14.72 -1.69 -14.06
N LYS A 83 15.53 -2.71 -13.74
CA LYS A 83 15.28 -4.09 -14.17
C LYS A 83 14.52 -4.94 -13.15
N ARG A 84 14.49 -4.55 -11.88
CA ARG A 84 13.91 -5.37 -10.81
C ARG A 84 13.05 -4.52 -9.89
N PHE A 85 11.80 -4.96 -9.72
CA PHE A 85 10.91 -4.44 -8.70
C PHE A 85 11.28 -5.01 -7.33
N ASN A 86 11.30 -4.17 -6.30
CA ASN A 86 11.73 -4.54 -4.95
C ASN A 86 10.51 -4.79 -4.06
N TYR A 87 10.04 -6.04 -4.07
CA TYR A 87 8.88 -6.47 -3.31
C TYR A 87 9.10 -6.41 -1.80
N GLU A 88 10.31 -6.62 -1.30
CA GLU A 88 10.61 -6.51 0.13
C GLU A 88 10.32 -5.09 0.66
N THR A 89 10.67 -4.05 -0.11
CA THR A 89 10.37 -2.65 0.26
C THR A 89 8.88 -2.34 0.18
N LEU A 90 8.18 -2.88 -0.83
CA LEU A 90 6.73 -2.76 -0.95
C LEU A 90 6.02 -3.44 0.24
N ASP A 91 6.45 -4.65 0.59
CA ASP A 91 5.91 -5.43 1.70
C ASP A 91 6.03 -4.70 3.03
N GLY A 92 7.19 -4.10 3.29
CA GLY A 92 7.40 -3.25 4.46
C GLY A 92 6.41 -2.09 4.51
N MET A 93 6.19 -1.44 3.36
CA MET A 93 5.23 -0.34 3.25
C MET A 93 3.79 -0.77 3.51
N LEU A 94 3.36 -1.87 2.90
CA LEU A 94 1.99 -2.35 3.05
C LEU A 94 1.73 -2.87 4.48
N LYS A 95 2.73 -3.49 5.12
CA LYS A 95 2.64 -3.87 6.54
C LYS A 95 2.51 -2.66 7.45
N PHE A 96 3.23 -1.58 7.14
CA PHE A 96 3.05 -0.29 7.83
C PHE A 96 1.62 0.27 7.66
N LEU A 97 0.99 0.05 6.51
CA LEU A 97 -0.42 0.36 6.25
C LEU A 97 -1.41 -0.68 6.81
N HIS A 98 -0.98 -1.54 7.73
CA HIS A 98 -1.79 -2.56 8.39
C HIS A 98 -2.32 -3.69 7.46
N TYR A 99 -1.64 -3.99 6.37
CA TYR A 99 -1.83 -5.25 5.66
C TYR A 99 -1.04 -6.37 6.36
N THR A 100 -1.68 -7.50 6.62
CA THR A 100 -1.04 -8.66 7.24
C THR A 100 -0.23 -9.45 6.22
N SER A 101 0.81 -10.17 6.69
CA SER A 101 1.58 -11.05 5.79
C SER A 101 0.73 -12.07 5.06
N GLU A 102 -0.35 -12.58 5.68
CA GLU A 102 -1.25 -13.55 5.04
C GLU A 102 -2.03 -12.92 3.88
N GLU A 103 -2.51 -11.69 4.04
CA GLU A 103 -3.18 -10.96 2.97
C GLU A 103 -2.22 -10.64 1.83
N LEU A 104 -0.98 -10.27 2.16
CA LEU A 104 0.02 -9.91 1.16
C LEU A 104 0.47 -11.09 0.29
N LYS A 105 0.28 -12.35 0.72
CA LYS A 105 0.47 -13.53 -0.15
C LYS A 105 -0.39 -13.49 -1.42
N GLN A 106 -1.50 -12.74 -1.39
CA GLN A 106 -2.32 -12.53 -2.60
C GLN A 106 -1.56 -11.76 -3.69
N LEU A 107 -0.44 -11.10 -3.37
CA LEU A 107 0.39 -10.35 -4.31
C LEU A 107 1.56 -11.16 -4.87
N ASP A 108 1.84 -12.38 -4.37
CA ASP A 108 2.97 -13.22 -4.82
C ASP A 108 3.01 -13.41 -6.34
N HIS A 109 1.83 -13.50 -6.96
CA HIS A 109 1.71 -13.64 -8.41
C HIS A 109 2.21 -12.40 -9.18
N CYS A 110 2.11 -11.20 -8.60
CA CYS A 110 2.63 -9.99 -9.23
C CYS A 110 4.16 -10.03 -9.37
N GLU A 111 4.87 -10.74 -8.47
CA GLU A 111 6.33 -10.88 -8.54
C GLU A 111 6.83 -11.58 -9.79
N SER A 112 5.94 -12.28 -10.51
CA SER A 112 6.26 -12.96 -11.76
C SER A 112 6.28 -12.02 -12.97
N ILE A 113 5.82 -10.76 -12.83
CA ILE A 113 5.74 -9.81 -13.94
C ILE A 113 7.13 -9.48 -14.47
N ARG A 114 7.30 -9.58 -15.79
CA ARG A 114 8.53 -9.23 -16.51
C ARG A 114 8.17 -8.31 -17.68
N ALA A 115 9.01 -7.32 -17.93
CA ALA A 115 8.94 -6.50 -19.13
C ALA A 115 10.36 -6.08 -19.54
N SER A 116 10.55 -5.81 -20.83
CA SER A 116 11.83 -5.33 -21.37
C SER A 116 12.13 -3.88 -20.99
N GLU A 117 11.07 -3.06 -20.89
CA GLU A 117 11.17 -1.65 -20.58
C GLU A 117 10.83 -1.37 -19.11
N PRO A 118 11.64 -0.58 -18.37
CA PRO A 118 11.35 -0.22 -16.98
C PRO A 118 9.97 0.42 -16.79
N SER A 119 9.56 1.27 -17.74
CA SER A 119 8.26 1.93 -17.74
C SER A 119 7.10 0.95 -17.76
N GLU A 120 7.21 -0.11 -18.57
CA GLU A 120 6.18 -1.14 -18.67
C GLU A 120 6.21 -2.06 -17.45
N LEU A 121 7.42 -2.44 -16.98
CA LEU A 121 7.58 -3.23 -15.78
C LEU A 121 6.85 -2.57 -14.60
N VAL A 122 7.16 -1.29 -14.32
CA VAL A 122 6.55 -0.58 -13.19
C VAL A 122 5.05 -0.41 -13.37
N TYR A 123 4.59 -0.11 -14.59
CA TYR A 123 3.17 0.07 -14.87
C TYR A 123 2.36 -1.20 -14.61
N GLU A 124 2.81 -2.33 -15.16
CA GLU A 124 2.13 -3.62 -14.98
C GLU A 124 2.22 -4.13 -13.53
N ASN A 125 3.35 -3.92 -12.86
CA ASN A 125 3.48 -4.22 -11.42
C ASN A 125 2.46 -3.41 -10.61
N LEU A 126 2.40 -2.08 -10.80
CA LEU A 126 1.45 -1.21 -10.09
C LEU A 126 0.01 -1.63 -10.33
N LYS A 127 -0.36 -1.92 -11.59
CA LYS A 127 -1.70 -2.39 -11.94
C LYS A 127 -2.06 -3.67 -11.19
N CYS A 128 -1.18 -4.67 -11.23
CA CYS A 128 -1.37 -5.94 -10.54
C CYS A 128 -1.53 -5.76 -9.02
N ILE A 129 -0.67 -4.94 -8.41
CA ILE A 129 -0.71 -4.65 -6.97
C ILE A 129 -2.02 -3.97 -6.60
N LEU A 130 -2.47 -2.96 -7.35
CA LEU A 130 -3.74 -2.27 -7.07
C LEU A 130 -4.95 -3.20 -7.18
N GLU A 131 -4.96 -4.10 -8.17
CA GLU A 131 -6.01 -5.11 -8.32
C GLU A 131 -6.02 -6.11 -7.15
N GLY A 132 -4.83 -6.56 -6.72
CA GLY A 132 -4.65 -7.43 -5.57
C GLY A 132 -5.09 -6.79 -4.26
N LEU A 133 -4.69 -5.54 -3.99
CA LEU A 133 -5.10 -4.79 -2.80
C LEU A 133 -6.62 -4.57 -2.78
N LYS A 134 -7.23 -4.18 -3.90
CA LYS A 134 -8.70 -4.08 -4.02
C LYS A 134 -9.40 -5.41 -3.70
N LYS A 135 -8.80 -6.54 -4.08
CA LYS A 135 -9.34 -7.87 -3.75
C LYS A 135 -9.23 -8.16 -2.25
N ILE A 136 -8.10 -7.84 -1.62
CA ILE A 136 -7.90 -7.96 -0.17
C ILE A 136 -8.94 -7.13 0.58
N ASP A 137 -9.13 -5.87 0.21
CA ASP A 137 -10.07 -4.98 0.88
C ASP A 137 -11.52 -5.51 0.75
N ARG A 138 -11.92 -6.00 -0.43
CA ARG A 138 -13.23 -6.65 -0.58
C ARG A 138 -13.40 -7.87 0.33
N MET A 139 -12.36 -8.69 0.49
CA MET A 139 -12.40 -9.86 1.38
C MET A 139 -12.52 -9.45 2.85
N ARG A 140 -11.86 -8.36 3.27
CA ARG A 140 -12.00 -7.81 4.63
C ARG A 140 -13.44 -7.38 4.91
N GLU A 141 -14.05 -6.65 3.97
CA GLU A 141 -15.43 -6.19 4.14
C GLU A 141 -16.42 -7.37 4.17
N MET A 142 -16.23 -8.37 3.32
CA MET A 142 -17.08 -9.58 3.35
C MET A 142 -16.97 -10.32 4.70
N ARG A 143 -15.75 -10.46 5.25
CA ARG A 143 -15.56 -11.12 6.55
C ARG A 143 -16.26 -10.39 7.68
N LYS A 144 -16.20 -9.05 7.70
CA LYS A 144 -16.92 -8.24 8.71
C LYS A 144 -18.43 -8.48 8.62
N ILE A 145 -18.97 -8.53 7.40
CA ILE A 145 -20.40 -8.81 7.19
C ILE A 145 -20.77 -10.21 7.69
N GLU A 146 -19.94 -11.22 7.42
CA GLU A 146 -20.14 -12.59 7.91
C GLU A 146 -20.13 -12.65 9.45
N GLU A 147 -19.15 -12.01 10.08
CA GLU A 147 -19.05 -11.92 11.55
C GLU A 147 -20.26 -11.19 12.16
N GLU A 148 -20.75 -10.12 11.55
CA GLU A 148 -21.97 -9.41 11.98
C GLU A 148 -23.23 -10.28 11.86
N LEU A 149 -23.35 -11.04 10.76
CA LEU A 149 -24.48 -11.96 10.56
C LEU A 149 -24.48 -13.09 11.59
N GLU A 150 -23.32 -13.68 11.89
CA GLU A 150 -23.18 -14.73 12.89
C GLU A 150 -23.55 -14.23 14.30
N ASN A 151 -23.08 -13.04 14.67
CA ASN A 151 -23.37 -12.46 15.98
C ASN A 151 -24.88 -12.14 16.17
N ASN A 152 -25.57 -11.70 15.12
CA ASN A 152 -27.00 -11.38 15.18
C ASN A 152 -27.91 -12.62 15.30
N MET A 153 -27.46 -13.79 14.85
CA MET A 153 -28.24 -15.03 14.97
C MET A 153 -28.24 -15.60 16.40
N ILE A 154 -27.20 -15.34 17.19
CA ILE A 154 -27.06 -15.84 18.57
C ILE A 154 -28.02 -15.12 19.53
N ASP A 155 -28.38 -13.87 19.26
CA ASP A 155 -29.19 -13.02 20.17
C ASP A 155 -30.71 -13.27 20.09
N THR A 156 -31.17 -14.10 19.15
CA THR A 156 -32.62 -14.39 18.96
C THR A 156 -33.09 -15.69 19.63
N GLY A 157 -32.22 -16.36 20.38
CA GLY A 157 -32.44 -17.73 20.89
C GLY A 157 -33.08 -17.87 22.27
N ASP A 158 -33.16 -16.82 23.08
CA ASP A 158 -33.61 -16.91 24.48
C ASP A 158 -34.82 -16.00 24.79
N GLU A 159 -36.01 -16.36 24.29
CA GLU A 159 -37.27 -15.96 24.93
C GLU A 159 -38.40 -16.97 24.63
N VAL A 160 -38.25 -18.21 25.13
CA VAL A 160 -39.40 -19.11 25.31
C VAL A 160 -39.92 -18.91 26.73
N VAL A 161 -40.79 -17.90 26.89
CA VAL A 161 -41.64 -17.79 28.07
C VAL A 161 -42.72 -18.86 27.94
N VAL A 162 -42.59 -19.93 28.71
CA VAL A 162 -43.67 -20.89 28.95
C VAL A 162 -44.47 -20.37 30.15
N ASP A 163 -45.62 -19.77 29.88
CA ASP A 163 -46.70 -19.57 30.86
C ASP A 163 -47.89 -20.48 30.50
#